data_AF-A0A928K8D6-F1
#
_entry.id   AF-A0A928K8D6-F1
#
_cell.length_a   1.000
_cell.length_b   1.000
_cell.length_c   1.000
_cell.angle_alpha   90.00
_cell.angle_beta   90.00
_cell.angle_gamma   90.00
#
_symmetry.space_group_name_H-M   'P 1'
#
loop_
_entity.id
_entity.type
_entity.pdbx_description
1 polymer ?
#
loop_
_entity_poly.entity_id
_entity_poly.type
_entity_poly.pdbx_seq_one_letter_code
_entity_poly.pdbx_strand_id
1 'polypeptide(L)'
;MKKIISVIISFIMLFPSYVISFLPKNFDTEFQIETGDSFLLNGEAAEVEIIKDGKKTVFDFGKADCGWFNYYGISYKSDAYIKGIITYIVRGEEYDEEFFLEPDDGTKPFYSFIDGVLGKVKSNTLCKITVEPLDKETAQFTLCGASVFNREIPEENIYIETKEYKLGVNLLWGGALDYLEDLNSDVQAVKVGERIYVDSNASERYSARSVNNHVNLINRHDTGRLVQQSYYGTYDYDCGYYGEIKWNYNPVQGGNLYNEASKIVDLTCGDDYIYIKCRPLDWAKSAENITPSYMEATYRIVNGCVSVSCRFVDFSGYPSAVTTQELPAFYCIEPLNRFVYYSGNAPWTGDKNLSYQNELIFWPDAGYPMFPSTENWAAFIGEFDDSFGIGLYVPHNASFLAGVYDRENTKDKDPSVAVTTSYIAAVETKEFKSFSPMEYNYFITTGTTDEIRSNFNSVR
;
A
#
# COMPACT_ATOMS: atom_id res chain seq x y z
N MET A 1 -67.81 -9.36 -10.64
CA MET A 1 -67.05 -8.66 -9.57
C MET A 1 -65.67 -8.33 -10.14
N LYS A 2 -65.33 -7.04 -10.19
CA LYS A 2 -64.00 -6.39 -10.38
C LYS A 2 -62.82 -7.31 -10.76
N LYS A 3 -62.25 -7.15 -11.98
CA LYS A 3 -60.95 -6.48 -12.28
C LYS A 3 -59.74 -7.32 -11.80
N ILE A 4 -58.72 -7.71 -12.57
CA ILE A 4 -57.93 -7.00 -13.59
C ILE A 4 -57.09 -8.03 -14.39
N ILE A 5 -56.88 -7.73 -15.66
CA ILE A 5 -55.92 -8.34 -16.60
C ILE A 5 -54.50 -7.94 -16.17
N SER A 6 -53.62 -8.91 -15.90
CA SER A 6 -52.19 -8.62 -15.75
C SER A 6 -51.49 -8.85 -17.09
N VAL A 7 -51.11 -7.74 -17.71
CA VAL A 7 -50.26 -7.66 -18.89
C VAL A 7 -48.83 -8.02 -18.47
N ILE A 8 -48.20 -8.93 -19.22
CA ILE A 8 -46.76 -9.20 -19.15
C ILE A 8 -46.07 -8.08 -19.94
N ILE A 9 -45.39 -7.16 -19.25
CA ILE A 9 -44.40 -6.25 -19.84
C ILE A 9 -43.03 -6.72 -19.37
N SER A 10 -42.22 -7.16 -20.33
CA SER A 10 -40.79 -7.36 -20.17
C SER A 10 -40.12 -6.01 -19.87
N PHE A 11 -39.54 -5.85 -18.69
CA PHE A 11 -38.61 -4.77 -18.38
C PHE A 11 -37.20 -5.36 -18.29
N ILE A 12 -36.41 -5.07 -19.32
CA ILE A 12 -34.95 -5.14 -19.27
C ILE A 12 -34.53 -3.97 -18.36
N MET A 13 -34.09 -4.26 -17.14
CA MET A 13 -33.39 -3.27 -16.30
C MET A 13 -31.89 -3.41 -16.56
N LEU A 14 -31.38 -2.48 -17.36
CA LEU A 14 -29.99 -2.05 -17.31
C LEU A 14 -29.78 -1.39 -15.93
N PHE A 15 -28.91 -1.95 -15.11
CA PHE A 15 -28.43 -1.30 -13.90
C PHE A 15 -27.41 -0.23 -14.28
N PRO A 16 -27.61 1.06 -13.95
CA PRO A 16 -26.52 2.01 -13.93
C PRO A 16 -25.68 1.76 -12.67
N SER A 17 -24.39 1.54 -12.87
CA SER A 17 -23.36 1.58 -11.83
C SER A 17 -23.31 2.99 -11.22
N TYR A 18 -23.94 3.17 -10.05
CA TYR A 18 -23.74 4.35 -9.21
C TYR A 18 -22.55 4.10 -8.28
N VAL A 19 -21.48 4.86 -8.49
CA VAL A 19 -20.43 5.07 -7.49
C VAL A 19 -21.05 5.96 -6.41
N ILE A 20 -21.31 5.40 -5.24
CA ILE A 20 -21.77 6.17 -4.09
C ILE A 20 -20.54 6.47 -3.24
N SER A 21 -20.05 7.72 -3.32
CA SER A 21 -19.09 8.26 -2.36
C SER A 21 -19.84 8.64 -1.08
N PHE A 22 -19.59 7.89 -0.01
CA PHE A 22 -19.95 8.34 1.34
C PHE A 22 -18.70 8.94 1.97
N LEU A 23 -18.61 10.27 1.98
CA LEU A 23 -17.58 11.00 2.72
C LEU A 23 -18.05 11.24 4.18
N PRO A 24 -17.19 11.07 5.20
CA PRO A 24 -17.50 11.38 6.59
C PRO A 24 -17.58 12.90 6.85
N LYS A 25 -18.28 13.26 7.93
CA LYS A 25 -18.89 14.58 8.15
C LYS A 25 -17.98 15.67 8.74
N ASN A 26 -16.66 15.52 8.80
CA ASN A 26 -15.75 16.53 9.38
C ASN A 26 -14.30 16.46 8.83
N PHE A 27 -14.15 16.28 7.53
CA PHE A 27 -12.94 16.63 6.81
C PHE A 27 -13.38 17.37 5.55
N ASP A 28 -12.82 18.55 5.28
CA ASP A 28 -13.01 19.26 4.01
C ASP A 28 -12.37 18.41 2.89
N THR A 29 -13.11 17.39 2.46
CA THR A 29 -12.81 16.43 1.39
C THR A 29 -13.71 16.64 0.19
N GLU A 30 -14.70 17.54 0.31
CA GLU A 30 -15.58 17.89 -0.80
C GLU A 30 -14.94 18.96 -1.69
N PHE A 31 -14.26 18.48 -2.73
CA PHE A 31 -14.20 19.18 -3.99
C PHE A 31 -15.63 19.26 -4.56
N GLN A 32 -16.35 20.35 -4.28
CA GLN A 32 -17.56 20.69 -5.01
C GLN A 32 -17.13 21.21 -6.39
N ILE A 33 -17.19 20.34 -7.40
CA ILE A 33 -17.18 20.77 -8.81
C ILE A 33 -18.52 21.44 -9.06
N GLU A 34 -18.59 22.77 -8.91
CA GLU A 34 -19.62 23.49 -9.66
C GLU A 34 -19.28 23.34 -11.14
N THR A 35 -20.17 22.69 -11.88
CA THR A 35 -20.05 22.48 -13.32
C THR A 35 -19.94 23.83 -14.02
N GLY A 36 -18.72 24.20 -14.42
CA GLY A 36 -18.43 25.37 -15.24
C GLY A 36 -16.93 25.74 -15.18
N ASP A 37 -16.24 25.53 -16.29
CA ASP A 37 -15.03 26.23 -16.78
C ASP A 37 -14.25 27.07 -15.73
N SER A 38 -13.23 26.57 -14.98
CA SER A 38 -12.22 27.47 -14.31
C SER A 38 -11.09 26.99 -13.38
N PHE A 39 -9.95 27.72 -13.46
CA PHE A 39 -8.96 28.00 -12.41
C PHE A 39 -9.48 28.84 -11.22
N LEU A 40 -9.00 28.60 -9.98
CA LEU A 40 -9.31 29.39 -8.79
C LEU A 40 -8.04 29.87 -8.04
N LEU A 41 -7.75 31.17 -8.15
CA LEU A 41 -6.91 31.97 -7.24
C LEU A 41 -7.75 33.23 -6.93
N ASN A 42 -8.33 33.34 -5.73
CA ASN A 42 -9.25 34.42 -5.34
C ASN A 42 -10.57 34.54 -6.13
N GLY A 43 -11.26 33.41 -6.40
CA GLY A 43 -12.69 33.45 -6.72
C GLY A 43 -13.08 33.95 -8.12
N GLU A 44 -12.17 33.95 -9.09
CA GLU A 44 -12.52 34.17 -10.50
C GLU A 44 -11.78 33.22 -11.44
N ALA A 45 -12.46 32.91 -12.55
CA ALA A 45 -12.43 31.70 -13.34
C ALA A 45 -11.71 31.88 -14.70
N ALA A 46 -10.77 30.99 -15.08
CA ALA A 46 -10.23 30.95 -16.45
C ALA A 46 -9.92 29.51 -16.92
N GLU A 47 -10.33 29.13 -18.13
CA GLU A 47 -9.82 27.95 -18.86
C GLU A 47 -8.63 28.38 -19.73
N VAL A 48 -7.56 27.58 -19.75
CA VAL A 48 -6.44 27.81 -20.67
C VAL A 48 -6.12 26.50 -21.40
N GLU A 49 -6.52 26.41 -22.67
CA GLU A 49 -6.01 25.42 -23.60
C GLU A 49 -4.56 25.79 -23.93
N ILE A 50 -3.58 25.09 -23.36
CA ILE A 50 -2.16 25.36 -23.62
C ILE A 50 -1.53 24.19 -24.36
N ILE A 51 -1.46 24.31 -25.68
CA ILE A 51 -0.53 23.54 -26.51
C ILE A 51 0.72 24.40 -26.69
N LYS A 52 1.80 24.09 -25.97
CA LYS A 52 3.13 24.64 -26.25
C LYS A 52 4.05 23.52 -26.75
N ASP A 53 4.46 23.65 -28.01
CA ASP A 53 5.48 22.88 -28.72
C ASP A 53 5.40 21.34 -28.73
N GLY A 54 4.34 20.73 -28.16
CA GLY A 54 4.12 19.28 -28.13
C GLY A 54 5.09 18.50 -27.23
N LYS A 55 6.21 19.11 -26.81
CA LYS A 55 7.25 18.47 -25.99
C LYS A 55 7.25 18.91 -24.53
N LYS A 56 6.92 20.18 -24.26
CA LYS A 56 6.97 20.76 -22.91
C LYS A 56 6.09 21.99 -22.82
N THR A 57 5.14 21.98 -21.89
CA THR A 57 4.22 23.09 -21.64
C THR A 57 4.51 23.70 -20.27
N VAL A 58 4.45 25.04 -20.18
CA VAL A 58 4.73 25.79 -18.94
C VAL A 58 3.53 26.69 -18.62
N PHE A 59 3.01 26.53 -17.41
CA PHE A 59 1.98 27.35 -16.77
C PHE A 59 2.68 28.20 -15.70
N ASP A 60 2.89 29.48 -15.99
CA ASP A 60 3.59 30.41 -15.08
C ASP A 60 2.59 31.18 -14.22
N PHE A 61 2.80 31.16 -12.90
CA PHE A 61 1.97 31.85 -11.91
C PHE A 61 2.61 33.14 -11.38
N GLY A 62 3.77 33.55 -11.91
CA GLY A 62 4.39 34.83 -11.59
C GLY A 62 4.84 34.96 -10.12
N LYS A 63 5.16 33.84 -9.46
CA LYS A 63 5.51 33.79 -8.02
C LYS A 63 4.37 34.35 -7.15
N ALA A 64 3.16 33.84 -7.35
CA ALA A 64 1.98 34.25 -6.61
C ALA A 64 2.11 33.87 -5.12
N ASP A 65 1.98 34.86 -4.23
CA ASP A 65 1.70 34.59 -2.82
C ASP A 65 0.28 34.02 -2.70
N CYS A 66 0.20 32.78 -2.21
CA CYS A 66 -1.02 31.99 -2.14
C CYS A 66 -1.37 31.60 -0.70
N GLY A 67 -0.73 32.25 0.29
CA GLY A 67 -0.81 31.86 1.68
C GLY A 67 -0.05 30.56 1.97
N TRP A 68 0.21 30.26 3.24
CA TRP A 68 0.96 29.06 3.61
C TRP A 68 0.23 27.79 3.19
N PHE A 69 0.90 26.91 2.46
CA PHE A 69 0.42 25.62 2.00
C PHE A 69 1.48 24.53 2.16
N ASN A 70 1.00 23.29 2.23
CA ASN A 70 1.81 22.06 2.23
C ASN A 70 1.19 20.96 1.37
N TYR A 71 0.12 21.28 0.65
CA TYR A 71 -0.63 20.35 -0.18
C TYR A 71 -1.16 21.11 -1.39
N TYR A 72 -1.14 20.50 -2.57
CA TYR A 72 -1.64 21.09 -3.80
C TYR A 72 -2.55 20.12 -4.55
N GLY A 73 -3.48 20.70 -5.31
CA GLY A 73 -4.40 19.99 -6.19
C GLY A 73 -4.29 20.51 -7.61
N ILE A 74 -4.36 19.61 -8.58
CA ILE A 74 -4.37 19.87 -10.02
C ILE A 74 -5.58 19.15 -10.59
N SER A 75 -6.41 19.84 -11.35
CA SER A 75 -7.44 19.21 -12.17
C SER A 75 -7.05 19.33 -13.64
N TYR A 76 -7.11 18.24 -14.38
CA TYR A 76 -6.56 18.18 -15.73
C TYR A 76 -7.32 17.21 -16.63
N LYS A 77 -7.06 17.31 -17.93
CA LYS A 77 -7.39 16.32 -18.96
C LYS A 77 -6.12 15.97 -19.71
N SER A 78 -5.91 14.70 -20.03
CA SER A 78 -4.73 14.27 -20.78
C SER A 78 -5.02 13.03 -21.59
N ASP A 79 -4.59 12.99 -22.84
CA ASP A 79 -4.63 11.77 -23.66
C ASP A 79 -3.37 10.91 -23.50
N ALA A 80 -2.39 11.36 -22.72
CA ALA A 80 -1.09 10.72 -22.51
C ALA A 80 -0.73 10.63 -21.02
N TYR A 81 0.24 9.77 -20.69
CA TYR A 81 0.92 9.81 -19.40
C TYR A 81 1.83 11.04 -19.36
N ILE A 82 1.80 11.79 -18.26
CA ILE A 82 2.48 13.08 -18.12
C ILE A 82 3.47 13.03 -16.98
N LYS A 83 4.67 13.57 -17.21
CA LYS A 83 5.56 14.04 -16.16
C LYS A 83 5.33 15.52 -15.93
N GLY A 84 5.10 15.88 -14.69
CA GLY A 84 4.93 17.23 -14.22
C GLY A 84 6.06 17.67 -13.31
N ILE A 85 6.35 18.97 -13.31
CA ILE A 85 7.19 19.63 -12.31
C ILE A 85 6.39 20.81 -11.76
N ILE A 86 6.16 20.83 -10.46
CA ILE A 86 5.63 22.00 -9.75
C ILE A 86 6.80 22.74 -9.09
N THR A 87 6.86 24.05 -9.30
CA THR A 87 7.86 24.91 -8.70
C THR A 87 7.22 25.82 -7.66
N TYR A 88 7.79 25.88 -6.46
CA TYR A 88 7.35 26.77 -5.38
C TYR A 88 8.56 27.30 -4.59
N ILE A 89 8.36 28.27 -3.70
CA ILE A 89 9.45 28.84 -2.90
C ILE A 89 9.45 28.25 -1.49
N VAL A 90 10.58 27.69 -1.07
CA VAL A 90 10.82 27.29 0.33
C VAL A 90 11.99 28.10 0.86
N ARG A 91 11.77 28.84 1.95
CA ARG A 91 12.81 29.65 2.63
C ARG A 91 13.56 30.62 1.69
N GLY A 92 12.88 31.13 0.66
CA GLY A 92 13.43 32.09 -0.29
C GLY A 92 14.10 31.48 -1.52
N GLU A 93 14.18 30.15 -1.62
CA GLU A 93 14.75 29.43 -2.77
C GLU A 93 13.66 28.72 -3.56
N GLU A 94 13.81 28.68 -4.89
CA GLU A 94 12.93 27.89 -5.76
C GLU A 94 13.21 26.40 -5.57
N TYR A 95 12.14 25.63 -5.43
CA TYR A 95 12.16 24.19 -5.28
C TYR A 95 11.28 23.58 -6.36
N ASP A 96 11.83 22.60 -7.08
CA ASP A 96 11.15 21.84 -8.13
C ASP A 96 10.81 20.44 -7.60
N GLU A 97 9.53 20.08 -7.68
CA GLU A 97 9.02 18.77 -7.29
C GLU A 97 8.39 18.09 -8.51
N GLU A 98 8.72 16.81 -8.71
CA GLU A 98 8.11 16.02 -9.77
C GLU A 98 6.78 15.37 -9.32
N PHE A 99 5.83 15.33 -10.26
CA PHE A 99 4.60 14.56 -10.15
C PHE A 99 4.28 13.85 -11.47
N PHE A 100 3.38 12.87 -11.45
CA PHE A 100 3.00 12.09 -12.63
C PHE A 100 1.48 12.01 -12.76
N LEU A 101 0.99 12.06 -13.98
CA LEU A 101 -0.44 12.05 -14.26
C LEU A 101 -0.76 10.96 -15.29
N GLU A 102 -1.79 10.18 -15.01
CA GLU A 102 -2.33 9.19 -15.94
C GLU A 102 -3.28 9.88 -16.93
N PRO A 103 -3.45 9.34 -18.15
CA PRO A 103 -4.45 9.87 -19.09
C PRO A 103 -5.88 9.72 -18.55
N ASP A 104 -6.74 10.66 -18.93
CA ASP A 104 -8.18 10.65 -18.67
C ASP A 104 -8.88 11.57 -19.68
N ASP A 105 -9.96 11.05 -20.30
CA ASP A 105 -10.80 11.80 -21.24
C ASP A 105 -11.72 12.82 -20.53
N GLY A 106 -11.92 12.63 -19.22
CA GLY A 106 -12.63 13.53 -18.31
C GLY A 106 -11.68 14.39 -17.47
N THR A 107 -12.25 15.30 -16.69
CA THR A 107 -11.48 16.09 -15.72
C THR A 107 -11.08 15.21 -14.53
N LYS A 108 -9.79 14.93 -14.39
CA LYS A 108 -9.23 14.12 -13.29
C LYS A 108 -8.51 15.01 -12.27
N PRO A 109 -8.76 14.83 -10.96
CA PRO A 109 -7.98 15.47 -9.93
C PRO A 109 -6.69 14.68 -9.64
N PHE A 110 -5.63 15.42 -9.33
CA PHE A 110 -4.39 14.93 -8.72
C PHE A 110 -4.12 15.79 -7.49
N TYR A 111 -3.74 15.14 -6.40
CA TYR A 111 -3.31 15.83 -5.20
C TYR A 111 -1.97 15.31 -4.72
N SER A 112 -1.18 16.20 -4.13
CA SER A 112 0.05 15.82 -3.46
C SER A 112 0.36 16.75 -2.30
N PHE A 113 0.90 16.18 -1.22
CA PHE A 113 1.71 16.95 -0.29
C PHE A 113 2.99 17.42 -1.00
N ILE A 114 3.48 18.59 -0.59
CA ILE A 114 4.78 19.05 -1.05
C ILE A 114 5.91 18.24 -0.39
N ASP A 115 7.06 18.18 -1.05
CA ASP A 115 8.24 17.52 -0.51
C ASP A 115 8.62 18.06 0.88
N GLY A 116 8.97 17.14 1.78
CA GLY A 116 9.36 17.45 3.15
C GLY A 116 8.20 17.76 4.11
N VAL A 117 6.94 17.47 3.75
CA VAL A 117 5.77 17.75 4.61
C VAL A 117 5.90 17.16 6.02
N LEU A 118 6.44 15.95 6.18
CA LEU A 118 6.65 15.31 7.50
C LEU A 118 7.72 16.05 8.32
N GLY A 119 8.64 16.75 7.66
CA GLY A 119 9.58 17.71 8.26
C GLY A 119 8.98 19.10 8.51
N LYS A 120 7.66 19.25 8.40
CA LYS A 120 6.90 20.51 8.55
C LYS A 120 7.26 21.59 7.54
N VAL A 121 7.73 21.19 6.36
CA VAL A 121 7.94 22.11 5.24
C VAL A 121 6.60 22.69 4.79
N LYS A 122 6.60 24.00 4.56
CA LYS A 122 5.50 24.77 3.95
C LYS A 122 6.07 25.75 2.96
N SER A 123 5.29 26.10 1.95
CA SER A 123 5.55 27.22 1.05
C SER A 123 4.41 28.22 1.16
N ASN A 124 4.63 29.46 0.75
CA ASN A 124 3.55 30.43 0.54
C ASN A 124 3.53 30.97 -0.90
N THR A 125 4.42 30.49 -1.76
CA THR A 125 4.60 31.05 -3.10
C THR A 125 4.63 29.94 -4.13
N LEU A 126 3.64 29.93 -5.02
CA LEU A 126 3.59 29.04 -6.18
C LEU A 126 4.20 29.77 -7.38
N CYS A 127 5.16 29.13 -8.07
CA CYS A 127 5.89 29.75 -9.17
C CYS A 127 5.33 29.32 -10.53
N LYS A 128 5.36 28.02 -10.84
CA LYS A 128 4.97 27.49 -12.15
C LYS A 128 4.66 26.00 -12.07
N ILE A 129 3.93 25.50 -13.06
CA ILE A 129 3.80 24.07 -13.35
C ILE A 129 4.32 23.85 -14.76
N THR A 130 5.11 22.80 -14.94
CA THR A 130 5.64 22.36 -16.22
C THR A 130 5.19 20.94 -16.47
N VAL A 131 4.79 20.61 -17.70
CA VAL A 131 4.34 19.26 -18.07
C VAL A 131 4.96 18.81 -19.39
N GLU A 132 5.24 17.53 -19.50
CA GLU A 132 5.72 16.86 -20.71
C GLU A 132 5.13 15.44 -20.85
N PRO A 133 4.80 14.99 -22.07
CA PRO A 133 4.32 13.64 -22.29
C PRO A 133 5.43 12.60 -22.12
N LEU A 134 5.07 11.42 -21.60
CA LEU A 134 5.98 10.31 -21.34
C LEU A 134 5.88 9.17 -22.37
N ASP A 135 4.68 8.88 -22.83
CA ASP A 135 4.38 7.72 -23.69
C ASP A 135 4.04 8.10 -25.14
N LYS A 136 4.09 9.39 -25.47
CA LYS A 136 3.84 9.93 -26.81
C LYS A 136 4.81 11.04 -27.17
N GLU A 137 5.07 11.24 -28.47
CA GLU A 137 5.86 12.39 -28.95
C GLU A 137 5.17 13.74 -28.66
N THR A 138 3.84 13.73 -28.64
CA THR A 138 2.99 14.89 -28.35
C THR A 138 1.72 14.43 -27.63
N ALA A 139 1.17 15.27 -26.75
CA ALA A 139 -0.07 15.01 -26.03
C ALA A 139 -1.03 16.20 -26.07
N GLN A 140 -2.33 15.91 -26.02
CA GLN A 140 -3.38 16.87 -25.69
C GLN A 140 -3.48 16.94 -24.17
N PHE A 141 -3.07 18.07 -23.60
CA PHE A 141 -3.14 18.33 -22.17
C PHE A 141 -3.88 19.62 -21.90
N THR A 142 -4.84 19.59 -20.97
CA THR A 142 -5.54 20.77 -20.48
C THR A 142 -5.39 20.84 -18.97
N LEU A 143 -4.86 21.95 -18.47
CA LEU A 143 -4.91 22.28 -17.04
C LEU A 143 -6.25 22.97 -16.77
N CYS A 144 -7.17 22.25 -16.13
CA CYS A 144 -8.49 22.78 -15.80
C CYS A 144 -8.45 23.69 -14.57
N GLY A 145 -7.53 23.43 -13.63
CA GLY A 145 -7.33 24.27 -12.47
C GLY A 145 -6.19 23.78 -11.56
N ALA A 146 -5.68 24.68 -10.74
CA ALA A 146 -4.69 24.40 -9.70
C ALA A 146 -5.08 25.09 -8.39
N SER A 147 -4.80 24.45 -7.26
CA SER A 147 -5.14 24.96 -5.93
C SER A 147 -4.10 24.53 -4.89
N VAL A 148 -3.97 25.29 -3.81
CA VAL A 148 -3.07 24.98 -2.70
C VAL A 148 -3.83 25.01 -1.37
N PHE A 149 -3.38 24.18 -0.45
CA PHE A 149 -4.05 23.94 0.83
C PHE A 149 -3.05 23.82 1.97
N ASN A 150 -3.47 24.27 3.15
CA ASN A 150 -2.73 24.10 4.39
C ASN A 150 -3.34 22.97 5.21
N ARG A 151 -2.99 21.73 4.88
CA ARG A 151 -3.47 20.56 5.59
C ARG A 151 -2.74 20.40 6.92
N GLU A 152 -3.43 19.83 7.89
CA GLU A 152 -2.77 19.31 9.09
C GLU A 152 -1.73 18.27 8.69
N ILE A 153 -0.55 18.34 9.31
CA ILE A 153 0.50 17.36 9.07
C ILE A 153 0.16 16.17 9.96
N PRO A 154 -0.09 14.99 9.38
CA PRO A 154 -0.48 13.83 10.16
C PRO A 154 0.66 13.41 11.10
N GLU A 155 0.32 12.73 12.17
CA GLU A 155 1.30 12.05 13.00
C GLU A 155 2.05 10.99 12.19
N GLU A 156 3.26 10.64 12.65
CA GLU A 156 4.06 9.59 12.02
C GLU A 156 3.29 8.26 11.92
N ASN A 157 2.60 7.88 13.00
CA ASN A 157 1.84 6.64 13.05
C ASN A 157 0.35 6.97 13.07
N ILE A 158 -0.41 6.33 12.18
CA ILE A 158 -1.87 6.48 12.10
C ILE A 158 -2.48 5.13 12.40
N TYR A 159 -3.46 5.12 13.30
CA TYR A 159 -4.16 3.91 13.71
C TYR A 159 -5.65 3.99 13.41
N ILE A 160 -6.22 2.85 13.02
CA ILE A 160 -7.65 2.57 13.13
C ILE A 160 -7.84 1.41 14.09
N GLU A 161 -8.89 1.49 14.91
CA GLU A 161 -9.16 0.49 15.94
C GLU A 161 -10.64 0.08 15.88
N THR A 162 -10.86 -1.22 15.94
CA THR A 162 -12.18 -1.85 16.06
C THR A 162 -12.21 -2.68 17.33
N LYS A 163 -13.29 -3.43 17.57
CA LYS A 163 -13.30 -4.40 18.67
C LYS A 163 -12.40 -5.61 18.38
N GLU A 164 -12.07 -5.89 17.12
CA GLU A 164 -11.25 -7.04 16.71
C GLU A 164 -9.77 -6.70 16.63
N TYR A 165 -9.44 -5.59 15.99
CA TYR A 165 -8.06 -5.25 15.68
C TYR A 165 -7.75 -3.79 15.94
N LYS A 166 -6.50 -3.54 16.31
CA LYS A 166 -5.83 -2.27 16.14
C LYS A 166 -4.84 -2.39 14.98
N LEU A 167 -5.03 -1.56 13.96
CA LEU A 167 -4.27 -1.54 12.73
C LEU A 167 -3.53 -0.21 12.62
N GLY A 168 -2.27 -0.22 12.19
CA GLY A 168 -1.49 1.01 12.04
C GLY A 168 -0.58 1.02 10.81
N VAL A 169 -0.39 2.23 10.29
CA VAL A 169 0.57 2.53 9.23
C VAL A 169 1.57 3.57 9.70
N ASN A 170 2.79 3.53 9.15
CA ASN A 170 3.84 4.51 9.43
C ASN A 170 4.13 5.38 8.20
N LEU A 171 3.89 6.69 8.32
CA LEU A 171 4.12 7.67 7.25
C LEU A 171 5.60 7.92 6.95
N LEU A 172 6.50 7.66 7.90
CA LEU A 172 7.94 7.62 7.63
C LEU A 172 8.37 6.33 6.95
N TRP A 173 7.46 5.37 6.71
CA TRP A 173 7.68 4.19 5.89
C TRP A 173 6.63 4.09 4.77
N GLY A 174 6.42 5.20 4.06
CA GLY A 174 5.53 5.25 2.89
C GLY A 174 4.07 4.87 3.15
N GLY A 175 3.64 4.91 4.42
CA GLY A 175 2.31 4.47 4.86
C GLY A 175 2.07 2.97 4.67
N ALA A 176 3.13 2.15 4.66
CA ALA A 176 3.01 0.71 4.72
C ALA A 176 2.46 0.27 6.08
N LEU A 177 1.88 -0.93 6.11
CA LEU A 177 1.31 -1.48 7.33
C LEU A 177 2.45 -2.01 8.20
N ASP A 178 2.60 -1.41 9.38
CA ASP A 178 3.67 -1.71 10.34
C ASP A 178 3.12 -2.17 11.70
N TYR A 179 1.79 -2.12 11.89
CA TYR A 179 1.14 -2.49 13.13
C TYR A 179 -0.15 -3.29 12.93
N LEU A 180 -0.21 -4.46 13.56
CA LEU A 180 -1.44 -5.23 13.74
C LEU A 180 -1.44 -5.89 15.11
N GLU A 181 -2.43 -5.56 15.94
CA GLU A 181 -2.70 -6.18 17.23
C GLU A 181 -4.10 -6.81 17.20
N ASP A 182 -4.20 -8.07 17.65
CA ASP A 182 -5.46 -8.77 17.90
C ASP A 182 -5.95 -8.44 19.32
N LEU A 183 -7.15 -7.86 19.41
CA LEU A 183 -7.73 -7.38 20.66
C LEU A 183 -8.66 -8.39 21.34
N ASN A 184 -8.95 -9.53 20.70
CA ASN A 184 -9.94 -10.50 21.14
C ASN A 184 -9.35 -11.83 21.62
N SER A 185 -8.10 -12.13 21.26
CA SER A 185 -7.50 -13.47 21.44
C SER A 185 -6.56 -13.58 22.65
N ASP A 186 -6.49 -12.57 23.54
CA ASP A 186 -5.54 -12.46 24.67
C ASP A 186 -4.11 -12.86 24.27
N VAL A 187 -3.62 -12.22 23.20
CA VAL A 187 -2.30 -12.51 22.64
C VAL A 187 -1.23 -11.93 23.56
N GLN A 188 -0.31 -12.78 24.01
CA GLN A 188 0.73 -12.41 24.95
C GLN A 188 2.09 -12.85 24.44
N ALA A 189 3.11 -12.01 24.64
CA ALA A 189 4.49 -12.44 24.51
C ALA A 189 5.02 -12.85 25.89
N VAL A 190 5.61 -14.04 25.99
CA VAL A 190 6.23 -14.56 27.21
C VAL A 190 7.70 -14.88 26.96
N LYS A 191 8.52 -14.72 28.00
CA LYS A 191 9.93 -15.11 27.96
C LYS A 191 10.13 -16.44 28.67
N VAL A 192 10.62 -17.44 27.94
CA VAL A 192 11.01 -18.76 28.47
C VAL A 192 12.49 -18.97 28.18
N GLY A 193 13.32 -19.01 29.21
CA GLY A 193 14.77 -18.93 29.04
C GLY A 193 15.18 -17.58 28.44
N GLU A 194 15.90 -17.59 27.32
CA GLU A 194 16.27 -16.38 26.59
C GLU A 194 15.28 -15.99 25.48
N ARG A 195 14.42 -16.93 25.05
CA ARG A 195 13.55 -16.80 23.88
C ARG A 195 12.18 -16.22 24.23
N ILE A 196 11.61 -15.51 23.26
CA ILE A 196 10.25 -15.00 23.29
C ILE A 196 9.32 -15.95 22.51
N TYR A 197 8.18 -16.25 23.13
CA TYR A 197 7.08 -17.01 22.53
C TYR A 197 5.85 -16.10 22.49
N VAL A 198 5.05 -16.23 21.44
CA VAL A 198 3.80 -15.50 21.27
C VAL A 198 2.69 -16.50 21.01
N ASP A 199 1.63 -16.40 21.80
CA ASP A 199 0.42 -17.20 21.62
C ASP A 199 -0.77 -16.54 22.34
N SER A 200 -1.98 -17.02 22.07
CA SER A 200 -3.15 -16.75 22.91
C SER A 200 -2.94 -17.36 24.29
N ASN A 201 -3.23 -16.59 25.35
CA ASN A 201 -3.04 -16.99 26.75
C ASN A 201 -1.63 -17.55 27.03
N ALA A 202 -0.59 -16.99 26.38
CA ALA A 202 0.77 -17.55 26.43
C ALA A 202 1.30 -17.72 27.86
N SER A 203 0.90 -16.86 28.81
CA SER A 203 1.34 -17.00 30.20
C SER A 203 0.94 -18.34 30.83
N GLU A 204 -0.27 -18.81 30.54
CA GLU A 204 -0.76 -20.12 31.02
C GLU A 204 -0.08 -21.25 30.24
N ARG A 205 -0.12 -21.17 28.90
CA ARG A 205 0.40 -22.21 28.00
C ARG A 205 1.88 -22.52 28.26
N TYR A 206 2.68 -21.49 28.55
CA TYR A 206 4.12 -21.62 28.81
C TYR A 206 4.49 -21.61 30.29
N SER A 207 3.54 -21.49 31.21
CA SER A 207 3.80 -21.32 32.65
C SER A 207 4.81 -20.20 32.93
N ALA A 208 4.67 -19.08 32.23
CA ALA A 208 5.59 -17.95 32.23
C ALA A 208 4.83 -16.64 32.43
N ARG A 209 5.50 -15.59 32.91
CA ARG A 209 4.87 -14.27 33.03
C ARG A 209 4.89 -13.56 31.68
N SER A 210 3.75 -13.02 31.25
CA SER A 210 3.70 -12.10 30.11
C SER A 210 4.67 -10.93 30.31
N VAL A 211 5.44 -10.66 29.25
CA VAL A 211 6.34 -9.51 29.13
C VAL A 211 5.79 -8.44 28.20
N ASN A 212 4.77 -8.76 27.40
CA ASN A 212 4.02 -7.83 26.56
C ASN A 212 2.60 -8.38 26.31
N ASN A 213 1.58 -7.54 26.51
CA ASN A 213 0.15 -7.85 26.25
C ASN A 213 -0.42 -7.06 25.05
N HIS A 214 0.41 -6.24 24.39
CA HIS A 214 0.08 -5.47 23.20
C HIS A 214 1.05 -5.89 22.10
N VAL A 215 0.89 -7.14 21.65
CA VAL A 215 1.82 -7.76 20.70
C VAL A 215 1.49 -7.27 19.30
N ASN A 216 2.40 -6.52 18.70
CA ASN A 216 2.35 -6.25 17.27
C ASN A 216 2.85 -7.48 16.51
N LEU A 217 2.02 -7.98 15.59
CA LEU A 217 2.25 -9.19 14.81
C LEU A 217 3.05 -8.96 13.52
N ILE A 218 3.22 -7.69 13.12
CA ILE A 218 3.99 -7.29 11.94
C ILE A 218 5.42 -6.98 12.38
N ASN A 219 6.40 -7.50 11.65
CA ASN A 219 7.78 -7.06 11.86
C ASN A 219 7.94 -5.63 11.35
N ARG A 220 8.71 -4.82 12.08
CA ARG A 220 9.00 -3.41 11.78
C ARG A 220 10.43 -3.04 12.12
N HIS A 221 11.36 -3.97 11.89
CA HIS A 221 12.78 -3.74 12.18
C HIS A 221 13.39 -2.63 11.30
N ASP A 222 12.93 -2.53 10.06
CA ASP A 222 13.39 -1.57 9.05
C ASP A 222 12.33 -1.36 7.97
N THR A 223 12.56 -0.38 7.07
CA THR A 223 11.67 -0.07 5.93
C THR A 223 11.40 -1.23 4.96
N GLY A 224 12.23 -2.27 4.94
CA GLY A 224 12.09 -3.45 4.09
C GLY A 224 11.26 -4.57 4.71
N ARG A 225 11.13 -4.60 6.05
CA ARG A 225 10.37 -5.61 6.79
C ARG A 225 9.07 -5.01 7.31
N LEU A 226 8.01 -5.13 6.52
CA LEU A 226 6.64 -4.62 6.78
C LEU A 226 5.61 -5.52 6.05
N VAL A 227 4.33 -5.14 6.05
CA VAL A 227 3.37 -5.63 5.03
C VAL A 227 3.19 -4.55 3.96
N GLN A 228 3.71 -4.82 2.76
CA GLN A 228 3.92 -3.76 1.77
C GLN A 228 3.94 -4.23 0.31
N GLN A 229 3.71 -3.28 -0.59
CA GLN A 229 3.93 -3.46 -2.01
C GLN A 229 5.44 -3.48 -2.33
N SER A 230 5.87 -4.47 -3.12
CA SER A 230 7.21 -4.61 -3.68
C SER A 230 7.09 -5.20 -5.08
N TYR A 231 7.64 -4.54 -6.09
CA TYR A 231 7.57 -5.00 -7.48
C TYR A 231 8.94 -5.18 -8.10
N TYR A 232 9.08 -6.17 -8.96
CA TYR A 232 10.35 -6.52 -9.62
C TYR A 232 10.28 -6.22 -11.12
N GLY A 233 11.14 -5.31 -11.58
CA GLY A 233 11.23 -4.88 -12.98
C GLY A 233 12.51 -5.38 -13.67
N THR A 234 12.94 -4.63 -14.69
CA THR A 234 14.07 -4.95 -15.57
C THR A 234 15.45 -4.72 -14.92
N TYR A 235 16.48 -5.32 -15.52
CA TYR A 235 17.90 -4.98 -15.29
C TYR A 235 18.46 -3.98 -16.32
N ASP A 236 17.66 -3.62 -17.33
CA ASP A 236 17.99 -2.65 -18.37
C ASP A 236 17.60 -1.22 -17.94
N TYR A 237 18.25 -0.78 -16.86
CA TYR A 237 18.17 0.57 -16.31
C TYR A 237 19.44 0.86 -15.50
N ASP A 238 19.58 2.08 -14.96
CA ASP A 238 20.66 2.41 -14.03
C ASP A 238 20.45 1.75 -12.66
N CYS A 239 20.93 0.51 -12.56
CA CYS A 239 20.70 -0.40 -11.44
C CYS A 239 21.47 -0.02 -10.17
N GLY A 240 20.82 -0.24 -9.03
CA GLY A 240 21.48 -0.29 -7.73
C GLY A 240 22.14 -1.64 -7.43
N TYR A 241 22.68 -1.76 -6.22
CA TYR A 241 23.32 -2.99 -5.74
C TYR A 241 22.82 -3.35 -4.33
N TYR A 242 22.53 -4.63 -4.14
CA TYR A 242 22.32 -5.23 -2.82
C TYR A 242 23.56 -6.05 -2.45
N GLY A 243 24.39 -5.51 -1.56
CA GLY A 243 25.74 -6.03 -1.36
C GLY A 243 26.57 -5.92 -2.64
N GLU A 244 27.11 -7.04 -3.12
CA GLU A 244 27.85 -7.11 -4.38
C GLU A 244 26.97 -7.49 -5.59
N ILE A 245 25.67 -7.71 -5.36
CA ILE A 245 24.74 -8.22 -6.36
C ILE A 245 24.03 -7.05 -7.03
N LYS A 246 24.16 -6.94 -8.36
CA LYS A 246 23.38 -6.00 -9.16
C LYS A 246 21.89 -6.30 -8.97
N TRP A 247 21.11 -5.29 -8.57
CA TRP A 247 19.67 -5.44 -8.32
C TRP A 247 18.85 -4.95 -9.51
N ASN A 248 17.70 -5.57 -9.76
CA ASN A 248 16.77 -5.09 -10.77
C ASN A 248 15.95 -3.92 -10.21
N TYR A 249 15.24 -3.23 -11.10
CA TYR A 249 14.35 -2.14 -10.71
C TYR A 249 13.33 -2.65 -9.70
N ASN A 250 13.34 -2.11 -8.48
CA ASN A 250 12.49 -2.64 -7.41
C ASN A 250 11.86 -1.53 -6.55
N PRO A 251 10.74 -0.93 -7.01
CA PRO A 251 9.95 -0.02 -6.19
C PRO A 251 9.40 -0.72 -4.94
N VAL A 252 9.65 -0.16 -3.76
CA VAL A 252 9.21 -0.68 -2.45
C VAL A 252 8.47 0.41 -1.67
N GLN A 253 7.30 0.08 -1.13
CA GLN A 253 6.41 1.04 -0.47
C GLN A 253 7.07 1.71 0.75
N GLY A 254 7.69 0.91 1.61
CA GLY A 254 8.27 1.35 2.87
C GLY A 254 9.48 2.26 2.72
N GLY A 255 10.33 1.96 1.75
CA GLY A 255 11.60 2.64 1.60
C GLY A 255 12.63 1.80 0.85
N ASN A 256 13.90 1.95 1.23
CA ASN A 256 15.04 1.29 0.58
C ASN A 256 15.98 0.61 1.58
N LEU A 257 17.01 -0.07 1.08
CA LEU A 257 17.98 -0.79 1.92
C LEU A 257 18.80 0.12 2.86
N TYR A 258 18.74 1.44 2.68
CA TYR A 258 19.41 2.45 3.51
C TYR A 258 18.51 2.97 4.63
N ASN A 259 17.31 2.40 4.76
CA ASN A 259 16.29 2.79 5.73
C ASN A 259 15.80 4.24 5.52
N GLU A 260 15.77 4.68 4.26
CA GLU A 260 15.19 5.96 3.86
C GLU A 260 13.72 5.77 3.46
N ALA A 261 12.90 6.78 3.76
CA ALA A 261 11.45 6.73 3.63
C ALA A 261 10.96 7.02 2.20
N SER A 262 9.95 6.29 1.74
CA SER A 262 9.15 6.70 0.59
C SER A 262 8.36 7.98 0.87
N LYS A 263 8.15 8.79 -0.17
CA LYS A 263 7.43 10.06 -0.05
C LYS A 263 5.92 9.84 0.06
N ILE A 264 5.28 10.41 1.07
CA ILE A 264 3.81 10.50 1.11
C ILE A 264 3.32 11.54 0.09
N VAL A 265 2.45 11.11 -0.80
CA VAL A 265 1.81 11.92 -1.83
C VAL A 265 0.42 12.33 -1.35
N ASP A 266 -0.40 11.39 -0.91
CA ASP A 266 -1.72 11.69 -0.39
C ASP A 266 -2.11 10.76 0.78
N LEU A 267 -3.02 11.26 1.61
CA LEU A 267 -3.55 10.58 2.78
C LEU A 267 -5.00 10.97 2.98
N THR A 268 -5.85 9.97 3.20
CA THR A 268 -7.19 10.17 3.76
C THR A 268 -7.46 9.15 4.85
N CYS A 269 -7.94 9.61 6.01
CA CYS A 269 -8.32 8.75 7.12
C CYS A 269 -9.83 8.90 7.37
N GLY A 270 -10.54 7.79 7.41
CA GLY A 270 -11.91 7.71 7.90
C GLY A 270 -11.99 6.97 9.23
N ASP A 271 -13.20 6.71 9.70
CA ASP A 271 -13.42 5.99 10.96
C ASP A 271 -12.98 4.53 10.89
N ASP A 272 -13.06 3.90 9.70
CA ASP A 272 -12.82 2.46 9.47
C ASP A 272 -11.80 2.19 8.34
N TYR A 273 -11.14 3.23 7.82
CA TYR A 273 -10.17 3.08 6.75
C TYR A 273 -9.02 4.09 6.78
N ILE A 274 -7.88 3.67 6.21
CA ILE A 274 -6.74 4.53 5.90
C ILE A 274 -6.43 4.37 4.42
N TYR A 275 -6.46 5.46 3.65
CA TYR A 275 -5.96 5.52 2.28
C TYR A 275 -4.60 6.22 2.27
N ILE A 276 -3.62 5.58 1.65
CA ILE A 276 -2.28 6.10 1.42
C ILE A 276 -2.00 6.11 -0.07
N LYS A 277 -1.41 7.20 -0.54
CA LYS A 277 -0.65 7.25 -1.78
C LYS A 277 0.77 7.67 -1.47
N CYS A 278 1.75 6.91 -1.94
CA CYS A 278 3.15 7.26 -1.83
C CYS A 278 3.87 7.16 -3.18
N ARG A 279 5.01 7.84 -3.28
CA ARG A 279 5.99 7.66 -4.35
C ARG A 279 7.11 6.78 -3.77
N PRO A 280 7.21 5.51 -4.17
CA PRO A 280 8.12 4.56 -3.53
C PRO A 280 9.57 4.80 -3.92
N LEU A 281 10.50 4.28 -3.11
CA LEU A 281 11.93 4.26 -3.43
C LEU A 281 12.30 2.98 -4.19
N ASP A 282 13.38 3.04 -4.98
CA ASP A 282 14.02 1.86 -5.53
C ASP A 282 14.84 1.20 -4.42
N TRP A 283 14.55 -0.06 -4.12
CA TRP A 283 15.14 -0.80 -3.00
C TRP A 283 16.66 -0.66 -2.95
N ALA A 284 17.31 -0.71 -4.10
CA ALA A 284 18.76 -0.76 -4.23
C ALA A 284 19.45 0.60 -4.43
N LYS A 285 18.70 1.72 -4.34
CA LYS A 285 19.23 3.08 -4.57
C LYS A 285 18.86 4.01 -3.42
N SER A 286 19.64 5.08 -3.24
CA SER A 286 19.35 6.12 -2.24
C SER A 286 18.06 6.89 -2.58
N ALA A 287 17.50 7.58 -1.59
CA ALA A 287 16.29 8.39 -1.74
C ALA A 287 16.40 9.53 -2.76
N GLU A 288 17.63 9.92 -3.15
CA GLU A 288 17.87 10.83 -4.28
C GLU A 288 17.37 10.27 -5.62
N ASN A 289 17.16 8.96 -5.71
CA ASN A 289 16.69 8.24 -6.88
C ASN A 289 15.26 7.71 -6.69
N ILE A 290 14.36 8.55 -6.18
CA ILE A 290 12.96 8.22 -6.02
C ILE A 290 12.31 7.78 -7.35
N THR A 291 11.52 6.71 -7.30
CA THR A 291 11.01 6.09 -8.52
C THR A 291 9.95 6.96 -9.20
N PRO A 292 9.84 6.99 -10.54
CA PRO A 292 8.74 7.65 -11.23
C PRO A 292 7.49 6.76 -11.17
N SER A 293 6.96 6.48 -9.98
CA SER A 293 5.82 5.58 -9.81
C SER A 293 4.94 6.00 -8.63
N TYR A 294 3.72 5.46 -8.57
CA TYR A 294 2.87 5.60 -7.38
C TYR A 294 2.43 4.25 -6.87
N MET A 295 2.39 4.14 -5.55
CA MET A 295 1.74 3.06 -4.82
C MET A 295 0.59 3.65 -4.03
N GLU A 296 -0.58 3.04 -4.19
CA GLU A 296 -1.78 3.33 -3.43
C GLU A 296 -2.17 2.11 -2.63
N ALA A 297 -2.55 2.32 -1.37
CA ALA A 297 -3.05 1.27 -0.48
C ALA A 297 -4.23 1.80 0.33
N THR A 298 -5.34 1.05 0.34
CA THR A 298 -6.47 1.30 1.23
C THR A 298 -6.57 0.17 2.24
N TYR A 299 -6.37 0.50 3.52
CA TYR A 299 -6.45 -0.42 4.65
C TYR A 299 -7.82 -0.31 5.32
N ARG A 300 -8.51 -1.44 5.50
CA ARG A 300 -9.83 -1.52 6.16
C ARG A 300 -9.92 -2.72 7.06
N ILE A 301 -10.83 -2.69 8.01
CA ILE A 301 -11.25 -3.87 8.77
C ILE A 301 -12.66 -4.26 8.33
N VAL A 302 -12.81 -5.40 7.67
CA VAL A 302 -14.07 -5.90 7.11
C VAL A 302 -14.26 -7.36 7.52
N ASN A 303 -15.41 -7.66 8.14
CA ASN A 303 -15.81 -9.03 8.54
C ASN A 303 -14.75 -9.79 9.36
N GLY A 304 -14.05 -9.11 10.28
CA GLY A 304 -13.02 -9.75 11.10
C GLY A 304 -11.71 -10.06 10.36
N CYS A 305 -11.50 -9.44 9.19
CA CYS A 305 -10.24 -9.44 8.47
C CYS A 305 -9.76 -8.01 8.21
N VAL A 306 -8.45 -7.81 8.17
CA VAL A 306 -7.85 -6.64 7.55
C VAL A 306 -7.95 -6.86 6.04
N SER A 307 -8.67 -5.99 5.34
CA SER A 307 -8.77 -5.98 3.88
C SER A 307 -7.91 -4.86 3.32
N VAL A 308 -7.06 -5.19 2.36
CA VAL A 308 -6.16 -4.21 1.73
C VAL A 308 -6.33 -4.24 0.22
N SER A 309 -6.61 -3.07 -0.35
CA SER A 309 -6.62 -2.85 -1.79
C SER A 309 -5.36 -2.11 -2.20
N CYS A 310 -4.60 -2.70 -3.12
CA CYS A 310 -3.34 -2.15 -3.62
C CYS A 310 -3.46 -1.80 -5.10
N ARG A 311 -2.86 -0.66 -5.45
CA ARG A 311 -2.71 -0.21 -6.82
C ARG A 311 -1.31 0.37 -7.03
N PHE A 312 -0.69 0.02 -8.13
CA PHE A 312 0.63 0.50 -8.52
C PHE A 312 0.62 0.95 -9.98
N VAL A 313 1.26 2.07 -10.25
CA VAL A 313 1.49 2.55 -11.62
C VAL A 313 2.92 3.04 -11.73
N ASP A 314 3.66 2.46 -12.67
CA ASP A 314 5.00 2.89 -13.05
C ASP A 314 4.96 3.84 -14.26
N PHE A 315 5.73 4.92 -14.20
CA PHE A 315 5.88 5.93 -15.25
C PHE A 315 7.32 5.99 -15.78
N SER A 316 8.18 5.03 -15.44
CA SER A 316 9.60 5.03 -15.82
C SER A 316 9.84 4.94 -17.32
N GLY A 317 8.96 4.26 -18.06
CA GLY A 317 9.18 3.92 -19.45
C GLY A 317 10.27 2.87 -19.66
N TYR A 318 10.71 2.18 -18.59
CA TYR A 318 11.69 1.12 -18.69
C TYR A 318 11.14 -0.09 -19.45
N PRO A 319 12.02 -0.88 -20.10
CA PRO A 319 11.61 -2.10 -20.78
C PRO A 319 10.82 -3.03 -19.87
N SER A 320 9.79 -3.68 -20.43
CA SER A 320 9.02 -4.66 -19.69
C SER A 320 9.87 -5.89 -19.35
N ALA A 321 9.55 -6.51 -18.21
CA ALA A 321 10.24 -7.70 -17.74
C ALA A 321 9.22 -8.69 -17.16
N VAL A 322 9.36 -9.98 -17.48
CA VAL A 322 8.57 -11.02 -16.84
C VAL A 322 9.31 -11.48 -15.59
N THR A 323 8.69 -11.28 -14.44
CA THR A 323 9.28 -11.50 -13.12
C THR A 323 8.22 -12.02 -12.17
N THR A 324 8.66 -12.70 -11.12
CA THR A 324 7.78 -13.12 -10.03
C THR A 324 7.56 -11.94 -9.09
N GLN A 325 6.32 -11.50 -8.97
CA GLN A 325 5.90 -10.37 -8.14
C GLN A 325 5.45 -10.85 -6.77
N GLU A 326 5.63 -10.02 -5.74
CA GLU A 326 5.17 -10.26 -4.37
C GLU A 326 3.90 -9.44 -4.09
N LEU A 327 2.81 -10.09 -3.72
CA LEU A 327 1.45 -9.51 -3.72
C LEU A 327 0.68 -9.82 -2.42
N PRO A 328 1.10 -9.36 -1.22
CA PRO A 328 2.22 -8.46 -0.94
C PRO A 328 3.47 -9.20 -0.43
N ALA A 329 4.54 -8.45 -0.18
CA ALA A 329 5.58 -8.86 0.76
C ALA A 329 5.01 -8.75 2.19
N PHE A 330 5.08 -9.82 2.98
CA PHE A 330 4.52 -9.84 4.33
C PHE A 330 5.53 -10.42 5.32
N TYR A 331 6.13 -9.51 6.09
CA TYR A 331 6.98 -9.82 7.22
C TYR A 331 6.19 -9.82 8.53
N CYS A 332 6.07 -10.98 9.17
CA CYS A 332 5.51 -11.13 10.50
C CYS A 332 6.59 -11.51 11.52
N ILE A 333 6.22 -11.42 12.79
CA ILE A 333 7.14 -11.72 13.90
C ILE A 333 7.58 -13.19 13.89
N GLU A 334 8.86 -13.45 14.14
CA GLU A 334 9.42 -14.81 14.13
C GLU A 334 8.84 -15.76 15.19
N PRO A 335 8.38 -15.35 16.39
CA PRO A 335 7.73 -16.28 17.31
C PRO A 335 6.56 -17.07 16.69
N LEU A 336 5.99 -16.59 15.58
CA LEU A 336 5.13 -17.34 14.67
C LEU A 336 6.01 -17.90 13.53
N ASN A 337 6.60 -19.09 13.67
CA ASN A 337 7.58 -19.65 12.71
C ASN A 337 7.20 -21.00 12.09
N ARG A 338 6.00 -21.52 12.39
CA ARG A 338 5.46 -22.72 11.75
C ARG A 338 4.56 -22.34 10.59
N PHE A 339 5.02 -22.59 9.37
CA PHE A 339 4.27 -22.24 8.16
C PHE A 339 3.21 -23.29 7.86
N VAL A 340 1.98 -22.87 7.57
CA VAL A 340 0.85 -23.75 7.27
C VAL A 340 0.08 -23.24 6.05
N TYR A 341 -0.38 -24.18 5.22
CA TYR A 341 -1.21 -23.92 4.05
C TYR A 341 -2.06 -25.14 3.70
N TYR A 342 -3.11 -24.97 2.89
CA TYR A 342 -3.93 -26.09 2.43
C TYR A 342 -3.43 -26.61 1.06
N SER A 343 -2.94 -27.85 1.03
CA SER A 343 -2.43 -28.51 -0.19
C SER A 343 -3.31 -29.64 -0.70
N GLY A 344 -4.49 -29.81 -0.09
CA GLY A 344 -5.43 -30.86 -0.47
C GLY A 344 -6.18 -30.56 -1.77
N ASN A 345 -6.93 -31.56 -2.24
CA ASN A 345 -7.68 -31.50 -3.51
C ASN A 345 -9.16 -31.20 -3.34
N ALA A 346 -9.62 -30.91 -2.12
CA ALA A 346 -11.01 -30.60 -1.77
C ALA A 346 -11.09 -29.25 -1.04
N PRO A 347 -10.69 -28.15 -1.71
CA PRO A 347 -10.63 -26.84 -1.08
C PRO A 347 -12.02 -26.40 -0.60
N TRP A 348 -12.06 -25.82 0.59
CA TRP A 348 -13.24 -25.25 1.23
C TRP A 348 -14.37 -26.22 1.54
N THR A 349 -14.08 -27.53 1.63
CA THR A 349 -15.06 -28.54 2.08
C THR A 349 -14.90 -28.91 3.55
N GLY A 350 -13.99 -28.24 4.28
CA GLY A 350 -13.61 -28.60 5.65
C GLY A 350 -12.59 -29.75 5.73
N ASP A 351 -12.04 -30.19 4.60
CA ASP A 351 -10.99 -31.20 4.54
C ASP A 351 -9.77 -30.80 5.38
N LYS A 352 -9.21 -31.72 6.17
CA LYS A 352 -8.16 -31.43 7.17
C LYS A 352 -6.74 -31.68 6.67
N ASN A 353 -6.55 -31.83 5.35
CA ASN A 353 -5.23 -32.01 4.72
C ASN A 353 -4.43 -30.70 4.64
N LEU A 354 -4.10 -30.14 5.82
CA LEU A 354 -3.18 -29.03 5.95
C LEU A 354 -1.73 -29.54 5.83
N SER A 355 -0.87 -28.74 5.21
CA SER A 355 0.56 -28.97 5.13
C SER A 355 1.29 -28.02 6.04
N TYR A 356 2.27 -28.54 6.77
CA TYR A 356 3.09 -27.80 7.72
C TYR A 356 4.55 -27.83 7.30
N GLN A 357 5.23 -26.69 7.39
CA GLN A 357 6.67 -26.54 7.18
C GLN A 357 7.27 -25.87 8.43
N ASN A 358 7.85 -26.67 9.31
CA ASN A 358 8.32 -26.19 10.62
C ASN A 358 9.78 -25.72 10.60
N GLU A 359 10.56 -26.15 9.60
CA GLU A 359 12.03 -25.97 9.54
C GLU A 359 12.47 -25.08 8.37
N LEU A 360 11.61 -24.18 7.88
CA LEU A 360 11.94 -23.26 6.78
C LEU A 360 13.10 -22.33 7.13
N ILE A 361 14.20 -22.35 6.40
CA ILE A 361 15.23 -21.29 6.50
C ILE A 361 14.79 -20.06 5.68
N PHE A 362 15.60 -19.00 5.68
CA PHE A 362 15.31 -17.79 4.91
C PHE A 362 15.23 -18.13 3.41
N TRP A 363 14.26 -17.55 2.70
CA TRP A 363 13.91 -17.99 1.35
C TRP A 363 15.05 -17.88 0.32
N PRO A 364 15.95 -16.88 0.34
CA PRO A 364 17.06 -16.82 -0.60
C PRO A 364 18.00 -18.01 -0.42
N ASP A 365 18.29 -18.39 0.83
CA ASP A 365 19.16 -19.51 1.18
C ASP A 365 18.49 -20.87 0.94
N ALA A 366 17.16 -20.93 1.04
CA ALA A 366 16.36 -22.11 0.70
C ALA A 366 16.13 -22.29 -0.81
N GLY A 367 16.61 -21.38 -1.67
CA GLY A 367 16.39 -21.46 -3.10
C GLY A 367 14.95 -21.13 -3.54
N TYR A 368 14.32 -20.16 -2.86
CA TYR A 368 12.98 -19.62 -3.16
C TYR A 368 11.87 -20.69 -3.16
N PRO A 369 11.60 -21.36 -2.02
CA PRO A 369 10.65 -22.46 -1.96
C PRO A 369 9.22 -21.99 -2.27
N MET A 370 8.55 -22.71 -3.19
CA MET A 370 7.19 -22.42 -3.63
C MET A 370 6.18 -23.39 -3.04
N PHE A 371 5.14 -22.85 -2.41
CA PHE A 371 4.09 -23.60 -1.74
C PHE A 371 2.74 -23.39 -2.44
N PRO A 372 2.23 -24.40 -3.17
CA PRO A 372 0.94 -24.31 -3.82
C PRO A 372 -0.20 -24.52 -2.81
N SER A 373 -1.03 -23.50 -2.62
CA SER A 373 -2.22 -23.54 -1.76
C SER A 373 -3.48 -23.52 -2.61
N THR A 374 -4.26 -24.60 -2.59
CA THR A 374 -5.52 -24.71 -3.37
C THR A 374 -6.67 -23.91 -2.76
N GLU A 375 -6.46 -23.32 -1.58
CA GLU A 375 -7.37 -22.35 -0.95
C GLU A 375 -6.84 -20.90 -1.01
N ASN A 376 -5.72 -20.65 -1.70
CA ASN A 376 -5.13 -19.31 -1.88
C ASN A 376 -4.82 -18.58 -0.55
N TRP A 377 -4.60 -19.31 0.54
CA TRP A 377 -4.10 -18.77 1.79
C TRP A 377 -2.93 -19.58 2.34
N ALA A 378 -2.10 -18.91 3.13
CA ALA A 378 -1.11 -19.54 4.00
C ALA A 378 -0.93 -18.69 5.26
N ALA A 379 -0.35 -19.28 6.32
CA ALA A 379 -0.21 -18.61 7.61
C ALA A 379 1.08 -19.04 8.32
N PHE A 380 1.49 -18.25 9.30
CA PHE A 380 2.45 -18.64 10.32
C PHE A 380 1.74 -18.75 11.66
N ILE A 381 1.94 -19.87 12.35
CA ILE A 381 1.44 -20.13 13.70
C ILE A 381 2.59 -20.29 14.69
N GLY A 382 2.26 -20.21 15.98
CA GLY A 382 3.17 -20.52 17.09
C GLY A 382 3.57 -21.99 17.17
N GLU A 383 4.04 -22.44 18.34
CA GLU A 383 4.72 -23.73 18.50
C GLU A 383 3.83 -24.97 18.35
N PHE A 384 2.52 -24.87 18.62
CA PHE A 384 1.59 -26.00 18.68
C PHE A 384 0.60 -25.99 17.51
N ASP A 385 -0.02 -27.14 17.20
CA ASP A 385 -0.96 -27.25 16.07
C ASP A 385 -2.22 -26.39 16.26
N ASP A 386 -2.57 -26.11 17.52
CA ASP A 386 -3.65 -25.22 17.97
C ASP A 386 -3.15 -23.82 18.37
N SER A 387 -1.89 -23.48 18.08
CA SER A 387 -1.36 -22.15 18.39
C SER A 387 -2.06 -21.06 17.58
N PHE A 388 -2.09 -19.88 18.19
CA PHE A 388 -2.40 -18.64 17.53
C PHE A 388 -1.41 -18.36 16.38
N GLY A 389 -1.87 -17.64 15.38
CA GLY A 389 -1.05 -17.22 14.26
C GLY A 389 -1.64 -16.06 13.49
N ILE A 390 -1.01 -15.79 12.35
CA ILE A 390 -1.38 -14.74 11.40
C ILE A 390 -1.35 -15.31 9.98
N GLY A 391 -2.42 -15.07 9.23
CA GLY A 391 -2.63 -15.59 7.89
C GLY A 391 -2.67 -14.50 6.82
N LEU A 392 -2.35 -14.90 5.60
CA LEU A 392 -2.51 -14.13 4.36
C LEU A 392 -3.42 -14.90 3.40
N TYR A 393 -4.44 -14.24 2.87
CA TYR A 393 -5.27 -14.74 1.77
C TYR A 393 -5.24 -13.75 0.62
N VAL A 394 -4.97 -14.25 -0.59
CA VAL A 394 -4.91 -13.44 -1.81
C VAL A 394 -5.81 -14.09 -2.86
N PRO A 395 -6.99 -13.49 -3.15
CA PRO A 395 -7.90 -14.04 -4.15
C PRO A 395 -7.19 -14.35 -5.46
N HIS A 396 -7.50 -15.52 -6.03
CA HIS A 396 -6.95 -16.03 -7.28
C HIS A 396 -5.43 -16.30 -7.30
N ASN A 397 -4.72 -16.20 -6.16
CA ASN A 397 -3.31 -16.52 -6.10
C ASN A 397 -3.01 -17.77 -5.27
N ALA A 398 -2.60 -18.84 -5.94
CA ALA A 398 -2.45 -20.16 -5.35
C ALA A 398 -1.01 -20.51 -4.96
N SER A 399 -0.05 -19.58 -5.05
CA SER A 399 1.37 -19.87 -4.80
C SER A 399 1.97 -18.89 -3.79
N PHE A 400 2.68 -19.44 -2.81
CA PHE A 400 3.32 -18.68 -1.73
C PHE A 400 4.82 -18.95 -1.67
N LEU A 401 5.59 -17.88 -1.51
CA LEU A 401 6.97 -17.89 -1.02
C LEU A 401 6.92 -17.81 0.51
N ALA A 402 7.76 -18.58 1.20
CA ALA A 402 7.88 -18.45 2.65
C ALA A 402 9.30 -18.75 3.15
N GLY A 403 9.66 -18.16 4.28
CA GLY A 403 10.93 -18.43 4.96
C GLY A 403 10.97 -17.83 6.37
N VAL A 404 11.94 -18.29 7.16
CA VAL A 404 12.18 -17.75 8.52
C VAL A 404 13.64 -17.34 8.66
N TYR A 405 13.87 -16.08 8.99
CA TYR A 405 15.18 -15.52 9.25
C TYR A 405 15.56 -15.71 10.71
N ASP A 406 16.74 -16.30 10.95
CA ASP A 406 17.33 -16.45 12.27
C ASP A 406 16.35 -17.06 13.31
N ARG A 407 15.75 -18.18 12.89
CA ARG A 407 14.74 -18.96 13.63
C ARG A 407 15.17 -19.21 15.10
N GLU A 408 14.19 -19.14 16.00
CA GLU A 408 14.26 -19.36 17.45
C GLU A 408 15.18 -18.41 18.23
N ASN A 409 15.64 -17.33 17.60
CA ASN A 409 16.57 -16.38 18.22
C ASN A 409 15.91 -15.05 18.64
N THR A 410 14.58 -14.93 18.61
CA THR A 410 13.87 -13.73 19.09
C THR A 410 14.02 -13.59 20.61
N LYS A 411 14.64 -12.47 21.06
CA LYS A 411 14.86 -12.15 22.48
C LYS A 411 14.17 -10.87 22.94
N ASP A 412 13.73 -10.04 22.00
CA ASP A 412 13.09 -8.75 22.26
C ASP A 412 11.67 -8.93 22.80
N LYS A 413 11.38 -8.28 23.93
CA LYS A 413 10.03 -8.33 24.54
C LYS A 413 8.94 -7.83 23.60
N ASP A 414 9.31 -6.91 22.71
CA ASP A 414 8.51 -6.57 21.54
C ASP A 414 9.13 -7.29 20.34
N PRO A 415 8.59 -8.43 19.91
CA PRO A 415 9.18 -9.22 18.83
C PRO A 415 9.08 -8.53 17.46
N SER A 416 8.25 -7.49 17.34
CA SER A 416 8.11 -6.72 16.09
C SER A 416 9.33 -5.88 15.75
N VAL A 417 10.18 -5.51 16.72
CA VAL A 417 11.42 -4.77 16.46
C VAL A 417 12.63 -5.67 16.27
N ALA A 418 12.46 -6.99 16.43
CA ALA A 418 13.54 -7.95 16.32
C ALA A 418 14.03 -8.10 14.87
N VAL A 419 15.32 -8.41 14.70
CA VAL A 419 15.90 -8.71 13.38
C VAL A 419 15.36 -10.03 12.80
N THR A 420 14.96 -10.94 13.68
CA THR A 420 14.32 -12.22 13.35
C THR A 420 12.94 -11.97 12.75
N THR A 421 12.58 -12.71 11.70
CA THR A 421 11.28 -12.53 11.04
C THR A 421 10.83 -13.83 10.39
N SER A 422 9.52 -14.04 10.40
CA SER A 422 8.84 -14.96 9.49
C SER A 422 8.33 -14.17 8.30
N TYR A 423 8.40 -14.77 7.12
CA TYR A 423 8.05 -14.09 5.88
C TYR A 423 7.18 -14.98 5.02
N ILE A 424 6.14 -14.37 4.48
CA ILE A 424 5.22 -14.93 3.50
C ILE A 424 5.05 -13.92 2.38
N ALA A 425 4.99 -14.38 1.14
CA ALA A 425 4.49 -13.58 0.03
C ALA A 425 3.64 -14.45 -0.88
N ALA A 426 2.45 -13.97 -1.22
CA ALA A 426 1.72 -14.54 -2.33
C ALA A 426 2.44 -14.09 -3.61
N VAL A 427 2.79 -15.04 -4.49
CA VAL A 427 3.61 -14.75 -5.67
C VAL A 427 2.90 -15.06 -6.97
N GLU A 428 3.11 -14.20 -7.96
CA GLU A 428 2.57 -14.36 -9.31
C GLU A 428 3.64 -13.96 -10.34
N THR A 429 3.93 -14.82 -11.31
CA THR A 429 4.81 -14.47 -12.43
C THR A 429 4.01 -13.73 -13.49
N LYS A 430 4.32 -12.45 -13.69
CA LYS A 430 3.67 -11.61 -14.69
C LYS A 430 4.63 -10.58 -15.26
N GLU A 431 4.21 -9.98 -16.36
CA GLU A 431 4.97 -8.93 -17.02
C GLU A 431 4.79 -7.61 -16.29
N PHE A 432 5.89 -7.05 -15.77
CA PHE A 432 5.98 -5.69 -15.26
C PHE A 432 6.03 -4.72 -16.45
N LYS A 433 5.12 -3.74 -16.52
CA LYS A 433 5.03 -2.75 -17.60
C LYS A 433 4.88 -1.35 -17.05
N SER A 434 5.67 -0.41 -17.57
CA SER A 434 5.37 1.01 -17.41
C SER A 434 4.05 1.36 -18.09
N PHE A 435 3.40 2.41 -17.59
CA PHE A 435 2.15 2.96 -18.13
C PHE A 435 0.99 1.95 -18.13
N SER A 436 1.03 0.99 -17.21
CA SER A 436 -0.02 -0.01 -17.01
C SER A 436 -0.26 -0.21 -15.53
N PRO A 437 -1.44 0.16 -15.00
CA PRO A 437 -1.76 -0.10 -13.61
C PRO A 437 -1.75 -1.59 -13.27
N MET A 438 -1.23 -1.90 -12.09
CA MET A 438 -1.29 -3.22 -11.47
C MET A 438 -2.10 -3.11 -10.18
N GLU A 439 -3.07 -4.00 -10.01
CA GLU A 439 -3.98 -3.98 -8.88
C GLU A 439 -4.11 -5.38 -8.29
N TYR A 440 -4.21 -5.44 -6.97
CA TYR A 440 -4.52 -6.68 -6.26
C TYR A 440 -5.15 -6.36 -4.90
N ASN A 441 -5.84 -7.33 -4.34
CA ASN A 441 -6.37 -7.26 -2.99
C ASN A 441 -5.82 -8.42 -2.17
N TYR A 442 -5.65 -8.20 -0.88
CA TYR A 442 -5.32 -9.26 0.06
C TYR A 442 -6.05 -9.07 1.38
N PHE A 443 -6.08 -10.14 2.15
CA PHE A 443 -6.71 -10.19 3.45
C PHE A 443 -5.74 -10.76 4.47
N ILE A 444 -5.73 -10.16 5.66
CA ILE A 444 -5.01 -10.67 6.83
C ILE A 444 -6.02 -10.95 7.92
N THR A 445 -5.82 -12.07 8.62
CA THR A 445 -6.57 -12.42 9.83
C THR A 445 -5.66 -13.14 10.78
N THR A 446 -6.07 -13.22 12.03
CA THR A 446 -5.38 -13.95 13.09
C THR A 446 -6.26 -15.05 13.68
N GLY A 447 -5.67 -15.84 14.58
CA GLY A 447 -6.36 -16.91 15.32
C GLY A 447 -5.66 -18.25 15.17
N THR A 448 -6.33 -19.31 15.60
CA THR A 448 -5.92 -20.69 15.29
C THR A 448 -6.05 -20.98 13.79
N THR A 449 -5.41 -22.05 13.32
CA THR A 449 -5.49 -22.43 11.90
C THR A 449 -6.93 -22.62 11.39
N ASP A 450 -7.82 -23.18 12.22
CA ASP A 450 -9.22 -23.37 11.85
C ASP A 450 -9.99 -22.04 11.80
N GLU A 451 -9.71 -21.11 12.71
CA GLU A 451 -10.31 -19.76 12.71
C GLU A 451 -9.82 -18.93 11.52
N ILE A 452 -8.51 -18.94 11.24
CA ILE A 452 -7.91 -18.26 10.08
C ILE A 452 -8.60 -18.73 8.79
N ARG A 453 -8.67 -20.05 8.59
CA ARG A 453 -9.32 -20.65 7.42
C ARG A 453 -10.80 -20.30 7.35
N SER A 454 -11.52 -20.32 8.48
CA SER A 454 -12.93 -19.95 8.53
C SER A 454 -13.16 -18.48 8.16
N ASN A 455 -12.33 -17.57 8.66
CA ASN A 455 -12.43 -16.14 8.37
C ASN A 455 -12.17 -15.87 6.89
N PHE A 456 -11.14 -16.49 6.29
CA PHE A 456 -10.89 -16.37 4.85
C PHE A 456 -12.02 -16.94 4.00
N ASN A 457 -12.64 -18.05 4.40
CA ASN A 457 -13.81 -18.58 3.72
C ASN A 457 -15.01 -17.60 3.69
N SER A 458 -15.07 -16.65 4.63
CA SER A 458 -16.15 -15.66 4.72
C SER A 458 -15.94 -14.43 3.81
N VAL A 459 -14.72 -14.21 3.32
CA VAL A 459 -14.33 -13.05 2.48
C VAL A 459 -13.86 -13.42 1.07
N ARG A 460 -13.84 -14.72 0.74
CA ARG A 460 -13.42 -15.24 -0.57
C ARG A 460 -14.35 -14.92 -1.73
#